data_AF-A0AAD6UEF4-F1
#
_entry.id   AF-A0AAD6UEF4-F1
#
_cell.length_a   1.000
_cell.length_b   1.000
_cell.length_c   1.000
_cell.angle_alpha   90.00
_cell.angle_beta   90.00
_cell.angle_gamma   90.00
#
_symmetry.space_group_name_H-M   'P 1'
#
loop_
_entity.id
_entity.type
_entity.pdbx_description
1 polymer ?
#
loop_
_entity_poly.entity_id
_entity_poly.type
_entity_poly.pdbx_seq_one_letter_code
_entity_poly.pdbx_strand_id
1 'polypeptide(L)'
;MPRSMRYILLFLLSFFKLELSLASLYPTYPTANTTLNAGTEVVLKWIDSPYHPHLTEMGSLNIELRTIDDKLLATLATRVSAMRRTCNVTVPKHAGPGPFVILFISTYPPMNIWTSDFEIAPTITDTTLPYTPQLDDASVALAHPRLTMILPGSTIVSELAPTAKVAAATTISAGPLPASGGGGAGLNHVHSPSGANPGKVQRARHRLVFLVWPALIGISMAL
;
A
#
# COMPACT_ATOMS: atom_id res chain seq x y z
N MET A 1 26.10 33.57 -35.24
CA MET A 1 25.84 32.66 -34.10
C MET A 1 26.84 31.52 -34.15
N PRO A 2 27.69 31.34 -33.13
CA PRO A 2 28.67 30.27 -33.09
C PRO A 2 27.98 28.91 -32.97
N ARG A 3 28.53 27.88 -33.64
CA ARG A 3 27.95 26.52 -33.66
C ARG A 3 27.78 25.93 -32.25
N SER A 4 28.62 26.33 -31.29
CA SER A 4 28.53 25.95 -29.87
C SER A 4 27.25 26.45 -29.17
N MET A 5 26.74 27.62 -29.52
CA MET A 5 25.55 28.22 -28.89
C MET A 5 24.25 27.49 -29.27
N ARG A 6 24.21 26.84 -30.43
CA ARG A 6 23.04 26.03 -30.85
C ARG A 6 22.88 24.74 -30.03
N TYR A 7 23.99 24.09 -29.65
CA TYR A 7 23.93 22.85 -28.86
C TYR A 7 23.49 23.09 -27.42
N ILE A 8 23.93 24.20 -26.81
CA ILE A 8 23.52 24.59 -25.44
C ILE A 8 22.03 24.89 -25.39
N LEU A 9 21.49 25.60 -26.39
CA LEU A 9 20.06 25.90 -26.48
C LEU A 9 19.21 24.63 -26.64
N LEU A 10 19.65 23.68 -27.49
CA LEU A 10 18.96 22.40 -27.67
C LEU A 10 19.00 21.53 -26.41
N PHE A 11 20.12 21.54 -25.68
CA PHE A 11 20.23 20.85 -24.40
C PHE A 11 19.27 21.45 -23.36
N LEU A 12 19.22 22.78 -23.22
CA LEU A 12 18.28 23.48 -22.32
C LEU A 12 16.80 23.22 -22.66
N LEU A 13 16.45 23.17 -23.95
CA LEU A 13 15.11 22.83 -24.42
C LEU A 13 14.74 21.36 -24.16
N SER A 14 15.72 20.45 -24.13
CA SER A 14 15.51 19.04 -23.80
C SER A 14 15.20 18.81 -22.31
N PHE A 15 15.75 19.62 -21.41
CA PHE A 15 15.47 19.50 -19.97
C PHE A 15 14.08 20.02 -19.57
N PHE A 16 13.48 20.92 -20.37
CA PHE A 16 12.15 21.47 -20.08
C PHE A 16 10.98 20.55 -20.46
N LYS A 17 11.24 19.41 -21.12
CA LYS A 17 10.22 18.41 -21.48
C LYS A 17 10.15 17.21 -20.54
N LEU A 18 10.58 17.36 -19.29
CA LEU A 18 10.27 16.39 -18.25
C LEU A 18 8.81 16.59 -17.84
N GLU A 19 7.89 16.06 -18.65
CA GLU A 19 6.51 15.82 -18.22
C GLU A 19 6.57 14.77 -17.12
N LEU A 20 6.70 15.23 -15.89
CA LEU A 20 6.38 14.43 -14.72
C LEU A 20 4.93 13.98 -14.93
N SER A 21 4.71 12.70 -15.25
CA SER A 21 3.37 12.17 -15.44
C SER A 21 2.65 12.25 -14.10
N LEU A 22 1.84 13.29 -13.94
CA LEU A 22 1.05 13.49 -12.73
C LEU A 22 -0.24 12.69 -12.90
N ALA A 23 -0.35 11.59 -12.17
CA ALA A 23 -1.57 10.80 -12.10
C ALA A 23 -2.64 11.57 -11.31
N SER A 24 -3.85 11.59 -11.84
CA SER A 24 -4.98 12.29 -11.21
C SER A 24 -5.69 11.46 -10.14
N LEU A 25 -5.53 10.14 -10.19
CA LEU A 25 -5.81 9.23 -9.08
C LEU A 25 -4.49 8.83 -8.44
N TYR A 26 -4.42 8.89 -7.11
CA TYR A 26 -3.24 8.48 -6.37
C TYR A 26 -3.53 7.21 -5.55
N PRO A 27 -3.01 6.04 -5.95
CA PRO A 27 -3.13 4.83 -5.16
C PRO A 27 -2.40 5.01 -3.82
N THR A 28 -3.07 4.63 -2.73
CA THR A 28 -2.52 4.71 -1.37
C THR A 28 -2.30 3.33 -0.75
N TYR A 29 -2.89 2.28 -1.33
CA TYR A 29 -2.69 0.91 -0.92
C TYR A 29 -3.00 -0.06 -2.08
N PRO A 30 -2.13 -1.06 -2.33
CA PRO A 30 -0.89 -1.40 -1.62
C PRO A 30 0.25 -0.39 -1.85
N THR A 31 1.25 -0.44 -0.97
CA THR A 31 2.48 0.37 -1.03
C THR A 31 3.72 -0.54 -1.18
N ALA A 32 4.89 0.05 -1.47
CA ALA A 32 6.19 -0.64 -1.62
C ALA A 32 6.49 -1.73 -0.58
N ASN A 33 6.11 -1.50 0.67
CA ASN A 33 6.39 -2.40 1.80
C ASN A 33 5.23 -3.33 2.14
N THR A 34 4.24 -3.44 1.25
CA THR A 34 3.06 -4.27 1.48
C THR A 34 3.34 -5.68 1.00
N THR A 35 3.06 -6.66 1.85
CA THR A 35 3.02 -8.07 1.47
C THR A 35 1.57 -8.55 1.56
N LEU A 36 1.01 -9.00 0.44
CA LEU A 36 -0.34 -9.56 0.37
C LEU A 36 -0.28 -11.08 0.33
N ASN A 37 -1.30 -11.76 0.83
CA ASN A 37 -1.39 -13.22 0.74
C ASN A 37 -2.25 -13.61 -0.46
N ALA A 38 -1.76 -14.51 -1.30
CA ALA A 38 -2.55 -15.08 -2.38
C ALA A 38 -3.83 -15.73 -1.82
N GLY A 39 -4.96 -15.51 -2.52
CA GLY A 39 -6.28 -16.01 -2.11
C GLY A 39 -7.02 -15.18 -1.07
N THR A 40 -6.43 -14.12 -0.52
CA THR A 40 -7.09 -13.25 0.47
C THR A 40 -7.86 -12.10 -0.17
N GLU A 41 -8.95 -11.69 0.47
CA GLU A 41 -9.66 -10.45 0.14
C GLU A 41 -8.91 -9.26 0.73
N VAL A 42 -8.67 -8.25 -0.11
CA VAL A 42 -7.87 -7.08 0.21
C VAL A 42 -8.64 -5.84 -0.24
N VAL A 43 -8.56 -4.76 0.56
CA VAL A 43 -9.20 -3.49 0.23
C VAL A 43 -8.17 -2.57 -0.42
N LEU A 44 -8.29 -2.36 -1.73
CA LEU A 44 -7.52 -1.33 -2.44
C LEU A 44 -8.00 0.05 -2.05
N LYS A 45 -7.09 1.01 -1.95
CA LYS A 45 -7.40 2.40 -1.55
C LYS A 45 -6.70 3.40 -2.45
N TRP A 46 -7.39 4.48 -2.79
CA TRP A 46 -6.84 5.60 -3.54
C TRP A 46 -7.50 6.91 -3.12
N ILE A 47 -6.84 8.02 -3.43
CA ILE A 47 -7.34 9.37 -3.17
C ILE A 47 -7.36 10.19 -4.46
N ASP A 48 -8.12 11.28 -4.42
CA ASP A 48 -8.14 12.26 -5.50
C ASP A 48 -6.87 13.10 -5.42
N SER A 49 -6.19 13.24 -6.55
CA SER A 49 -5.02 14.08 -6.69
C SER A 49 -5.47 15.53 -6.92
N PRO A 50 -4.66 16.55 -6.57
CA PRO A 50 -4.99 17.94 -6.92
C PRO A 50 -4.90 18.23 -8.43
N TYR A 51 -4.53 17.25 -9.26
CA TYR A 51 -4.33 17.39 -10.69
C TYR A 51 -5.53 16.83 -11.46
N HIS A 52 -5.90 17.51 -12.55
CA HIS A 52 -6.93 17.03 -13.47
C HIS A 52 -6.45 15.81 -14.26
N PRO A 53 -7.38 14.90 -14.67
CA PRO A 53 -8.82 14.92 -14.41
C PRO A 53 -9.19 14.43 -13.00
N HIS A 54 -10.06 15.14 -12.30
CA HIS A 54 -10.49 14.72 -10.95
C HIS A 54 -11.21 13.36 -10.97
N LEU A 55 -11.30 12.68 -9.83
CA LEU A 55 -12.03 11.40 -9.73
C LEU A 55 -13.48 11.48 -10.25
N THR A 56 -14.11 12.65 -10.17
CA THR A 56 -15.46 12.91 -10.70
C THR A 56 -15.53 12.86 -12.23
N GLU A 57 -14.40 13.12 -12.90
CA GLU A 57 -14.27 13.19 -14.35
C GLU A 57 -13.77 11.85 -14.95
N MET A 58 -13.15 10.99 -14.14
CA MET A 58 -12.46 9.75 -14.56
C MET A 58 -13.38 8.59 -15.01
N GLY A 59 -14.70 8.71 -14.82
CA GLY A 59 -15.64 7.65 -15.16
C GLY A 59 -15.41 6.35 -14.37
N SER A 60 -15.36 5.23 -15.08
CA SER A 60 -15.17 3.90 -14.48
C SER A 60 -13.73 3.39 -14.64
N LEU A 61 -13.26 2.64 -13.65
CA LEU A 61 -11.94 2.06 -13.59
C LEU A 61 -12.00 0.54 -13.80
N ASN A 62 -11.05 0.01 -14.56
CA ASN A 62 -10.68 -1.40 -14.52
C ASN A 62 -9.40 -1.54 -13.70
N ILE A 63 -9.35 -2.54 -12.83
CA ILE A 63 -8.23 -2.78 -11.94
C ILE A 63 -7.62 -4.13 -12.31
N GLU A 64 -6.36 -4.12 -12.69
CA GLU A 64 -5.62 -5.29 -13.12
C GLU A 64 -4.43 -5.55 -12.19
N LEU A 65 -4.13 -6.82 -11.96
CA LEU A 65 -2.92 -7.27 -11.31
C LEU A 65 -1.93 -7.74 -12.39
N ARG A 66 -0.73 -7.17 -12.39
CA ARG A 66 0.32 -7.49 -13.35
C ARG A 66 1.62 -7.83 -12.65
N THR A 67 2.46 -8.61 -13.34
CA THR A 67 3.87 -8.80 -12.94
C THR A 67 4.68 -7.53 -13.23
N ILE A 68 5.90 -7.44 -12.69
CA ILE A 68 6.84 -6.36 -13.05
C ILE A 68 7.11 -6.33 -14.57
N ASP A 69 7.11 -7.48 -15.24
CA ASP A 69 7.31 -7.60 -16.70
C ASP A 69 6.08 -7.21 -17.52
N ASP A 70 5.13 -6.47 -16.94
CA ASP A 70 3.87 -6.03 -17.55
C ASP A 70 2.95 -7.17 -18.05
N LYS A 71 3.14 -8.39 -17.53
CA LYS A 71 2.28 -9.52 -17.87
C LYS A 71 1.02 -9.47 -17.03
N LEU A 72 -0.14 -9.44 -17.70
CA LEU A 72 -1.43 -9.56 -17.04
C LEU A 72 -1.54 -10.91 -16.32
N LEU A 73 -1.76 -10.85 -15.01
CA LEU A 73 -2.03 -12.03 -14.19
C LEU A 73 -3.53 -12.24 -14.03
N ALA A 74 -4.25 -11.19 -13.59
CA ALA A 74 -5.70 -11.24 -13.41
C ALA A 74 -6.34 -9.85 -13.46
N THR A 75 -7.59 -9.79 -13.90
CA THR A 75 -8.45 -8.61 -13.72
C THR A 75 -9.12 -8.69 -12.36
N LEU A 76 -8.75 -7.81 -11.44
CA LEU A 76 -9.22 -7.81 -10.05
C LEU A 76 -10.64 -7.25 -9.92
N ALA A 77 -10.96 -6.20 -10.67
CA ALA A 77 -12.28 -5.59 -10.70
C ALA A 77 -12.50 -4.85 -12.02
N THR A 78 -13.76 -4.73 -12.43
CA THR A 78 -14.15 -3.99 -13.64
C THR A 78 -15.24 -2.98 -13.32
N ARG A 79 -15.30 -1.90 -14.12
CA ARG A 79 -16.31 -0.84 -13.99
C ARG A 79 -16.45 -0.25 -12.59
N VAL A 80 -15.34 -0.14 -11.86
CA VAL A 80 -15.30 0.42 -10.51
C VAL A 80 -15.40 1.94 -10.60
N SER A 81 -16.37 2.57 -9.95
CA SER A 81 -16.44 4.03 -9.91
C SER A 81 -15.20 4.60 -9.21
N ALA A 82 -14.48 5.52 -9.87
CA ALA A 82 -13.32 6.20 -9.31
C ALA A 82 -13.64 6.95 -8.00
N MET A 83 -14.90 7.40 -7.84
CA MET A 83 -15.39 8.10 -6.65
C MET A 83 -15.52 7.22 -5.41
N ARG A 84 -15.52 5.87 -5.53
CA ARG A 84 -15.62 4.98 -4.36
C ARG A 84 -14.40 5.06 -3.45
N ARG A 85 -13.23 5.48 -3.98
CA ARG A 85 -11.92 5.59 -3.27
C ARG A 85 -11.39 4.29 -2.67
N THR A 86 -12.18 3.23 -2.70
CA THR A 86 -11.91 1.91 -2.14
C THR A 86 -12.57 0.84 -3.00
N CYS A 87 -11.92 -0.33 -3.09
CA CYS A 87 -12.49 -1.51 -3.74
C CYS A 87 -11.96 -2.77 -3.07
N ASN A 88 -12.87 -3.64 -2.66
CA ASN A 88 -12.49 -4.98 -2.22
C ASN A 88 -12.17 -5.82 -3.45
N VAL A 89 -11.05 -6.53 -3.41
CA VAL A 89 -10.59 -7.42 -4.47
C VAL A 89 -10.04 -8.69 -3.83
N THR A 90 -10.16 -9.81 -4.52
CA THR A 90 -9.52 -11.06 -4.08
C THR A 90 -8.21 -11.25 -4.83
N VAL A 91 -7.11 -11.42 -4.10
CA VAL A 91 -5.81 -11.73 -4.69
C VAL A 91 -5.87 -13.14 -5.30
N PRO A 92 -5.48 -13.35 -6.57
CA PRO A 92 -5.56 -14.67 -7.19
C PRO A 92 -4.72 -15.70 -6.44
N LYS A 93 -5.29 -16.89 -6.16
CA LYS A 93 -4.57 -17.98 -5.47
C LYS A 93 -3.34 -18.50 -6.24
N HIS A 94 -3.36 -18.36 -7.56
CA HIS A 94 -2.28 -18.75 -8.46
C HIS A 94 -1.22 -17.65 -8.66
N ALA A 95 -1.34 -16.52 -7.95
CA ALA A 95 -0.24 -15.56 -7.85
C ALA A 95 0.91 -16.26 -7.11
N GLY A 96 1.96 -16.61 -7.87
CA GLY A 96 3.17 -17.14 -7.29
C GLY A 96 3.86 -16.11 -6.38
N PRO A 97 4.84 -16.52 -5.57
CA PRO A 97 5.64 -15.60 -4.80
C PRO A 97 6.39 -14.64 -5.74
N GLY A 98 6.34 -13.34 -5.45
CA GLY A 98 7.09 -12.37 -6.23
C GLY A 98 6.57 -10.93 -6.10
N PRO A 99 7.22 -10.00 -6.79
CA PRO A 99 6.78 -8.63 -6.86
C PRO A 99 5.72 -8.43 -7.95
N PHE A 100 4.72 -7.62 -7.64
CA PHE A 100 3.59 -7.32 -8.49
C PHE A 100 3.25 -5.84 -8.45
N VAL A 101 2.48 -5.41 -9.45
CA VAL A 101 1.94 -4.06 -9.55
C VAL A 101 0.45 -4.13 -9.84
N ILE A 102 -0.30 -3.15 -9.35
CA ILE A 102 -1.70 -2.97 -9.70
C ILE A 102 -1.79 -1.82 -10.70
N LEU A 103 -2.51 -2.07 -11.78
CA LEU A 103 -2.79 -1.10 -12.83
C LEU A 103 -4.26 -0.68 -12.73
N PHE A 104 -4.48 0.61 -12.53
CA PHE A 104 -5.80 1.24 -12.67
C PHE A 104 -5.92 1.82 -14.08
N ILE A 105 -6.90 1.35 -14.82
CA ILE A 105 -7.21 1.79 -16.19
C ILE A 105 -8.50 2.60 -16.16
N SER A 106 -8.38 3.90 -16.41
CA SER A 106 -9.52 4.81 -16.55
C SER A 106 -10.09 4.74 -17.96
N THR A 107 -11.42 4.74 -18.10
CA THR A 107 -12.07 4.77 -19.41
C THR A 107 -12.21 6.18 -19.98
N TYR A 108 -12.31 7.22 -19.13
CA TYR A 108 -12.56 8.57 -19.59
C TYR A 108 -11.97 9.62 -18.63
N PRO A 109 -10.92 10.37 -19.00
CA PRO A 109 -10.10 10.14 -20.19
C PRO A 109 -9.31 8.83 -20.04
N PRO A 110 -8.95 8.18 -21.16
CA PRO A 110 -8.14 6.97 -21.15
C PRO A 110 -6.78 7.22 -20.50
N MET A 111 -6.49 6.55 -19.39
CA MET A 111 -5.18 6.62 -18.74
C MET A 111 -4.87 5.39 -17.90
N ASN A 112 -3.58 5.17 -17.70
CA ASN A 112 -3.02 4.07 -16.93
C ASN A 112 -2.30 4.62 -15.71
N ILE A 113 -2.68 4.17 -14.52
CA ILE A 113 -2.11 4.60 -13.25
C ILE A 113 -1.59 3.36 -12.51
N TRP A 114 -0.30 3.37 -12.20
CA TRP A 114 0.39 2.26 -11.55
C TRP A 114 0.48 2.48 -10.04
N THR A 115 0.37 1.39 -9.28
CA THR A 115 0.84 1.38 -7.89
C THR A 115 2.35 1.30 -7.83
N SER A 116 2.91 1.50 -6.64
CA SER A 116 4.24 0.96 -6.36
C SER A 116 4.21 -0.57 -6.41
N ASP A 117 5.36 -1.16 -6.66
CA ASP A 117 5.60 -2.60 -6.52
C ASP A 117 5.22 -3.06 -5.11
N PHE A 118 4.76 -4.28 -4.95
CA PHE A 118 4.48 -4.90 -3.66
C PHE A 118 4.67 -6.41 -3.79
N GLU A 119 4.82 -7.11 -2.66
CA GLU A 119 5.03 -8.56 -2.69
C GLU A 119 3.73 -9.32 -2.49
N ILE A 120 3.59 -10.45 -3.18
CA ILE A 120 2.58 -11.46 -2.86
C ILE A 120 3.29 -12.67 -2.26
N ALA A 121 2.92 -13.01 -1.03
CA ALA A 121 3.34 -14.23 -0.36
C ALA A 121 2.52 -15.43 -0.87
N PRO A 122 3.13 -16.63 -0.92
CA PRO A 122 2.43 -17.83 -1.37
C PRO A 122 1.20 -18.09 -0.51
N THR A 123 0.16 -18.65 -1.12
CA THR A 123 -0.99 -19.15 -0.35
C THR A 123 -0.43 -20.16 0.64
N ILE A 124 -0.56 -19.89 1.94
CA ILE A 124 -0.41 -20.94 2.95
C ILE A 124 -1.66 -21.80 2.78
N THR A 125 -1.68 -22.64 1.76
CA THR A 125 -2.44 -23.87 1.86
C THR A 125 -1.85 -24.52 3.08
N ASP A 126 -2.64 -24.65 4.13
CA ASP A 126 -2.36 -25.56 5.22
C ASP A 126 -2.03 -26.90 4.56
N THR A 127 -0.75 -27.10 4.31
CA THR A 127 -0.18 -28.43 4.18
C THR A 127 -0.19 -28.94 5.61
N THR A 128 -1.40 -29.14 6.16
CA THR A 128 -1.65 -30.32 6.95
C THR A 128 -1.27 -31.44 6.01
N LEU A 129 0.01 -31.82 6.06
CA LEU A 129 0.38 -33.20 5.77
C LEU A 129 -0.70 -34.04 6.44
N PRO A 130 -1.27 -35.06 5.77
CA PRO A 130 -2.16 -35.98 6.45
C PRO A 130 -1.36 -36.52 7.63
N TYR A 131 -1.60 -35.95 8.80
CA TYR A 131 -1.20 -36.52 10.06
C TYR A 131 -2.08 -37.75 10.12
N THR A 132 -1.57 -38.87 9.63
CA THR A 132 -2.07 -40.18 10.01
C THR A 132 -2.07 -40.17 11.53
N PRO A 133 -3.25 -40.22 12.18
CA PRO A 133 -3.28 -40.35 13.62
C PRO A 133 -2.60 -41.67 13.95
N GLN A 134 -1.35 -41.59 14.39
CA GLN A 134 -0.73 -42.72 15.07
C GLN A 134 -1.49 -42.82 16.39
N LEU A 135 -2.26 -43.90 16.49
CA LEU A 135 -3.16 -44.24 17.57
C LEU A 135 -2.33 -44.69 18.78
N ASP A 136 -1.48 -43.80 19.30
CA ASP A 136 -0.77 -43.98 20.55
C ASP A 136 -1.48 -43.12 21.60
N ASP A 137 -2.29 -43.80 22.40
CA ASP A 137 -2.79 -43.48 23.73
C ASP A 137 -3.01 -41.99 24.09
N ALA A 138 -4.27 -41.64 24.32
CA ALA A 138 -4.74 -40.28 24.59
C ALA A 138 -4.15 -39.69 25.88
N SER A 139 -2.95 -39.10 25.79
CA SER A 139 -2.51 -38.05 26.70
C SER A 139 -2.81 -36.71 26.05
N VAL A 140 -3.73 -35.96 26.66
CA VAL A 140 -4.07 -34.59 26.27
C VAL A 140 -2.79 -33.75 26.44
N ALA A 141 -2.08 -33.49 25.34
CA ALA A 141 -0.92 -32.63 25.34
C ALA A 141 -1.39 -31.18 25.58
N LEU A 142 -1.43 -30.79 26.85
CA LEU A 142 -1.52 -29.39 27.25
C LEU A 142 -0.33 -28.66 26.63
N ALA A 143 -0.60 -27.79 25.66
CA ALA A 143 0.41 -26.86 25.15
C ALA A 143 0.77 -25.88 26.26
N HIS A 144 1.94 -26.07 26.87
CA HIS A 144 2.46 -25.17 27.90
C HIS A 144 3.16 -23.99 27.20
N PRO A 145 2.67 -22.75 27.37
CA PRO A 145 3.42 -21.60 26.89
C PRO A 145 4.73 -21.50 27.68
N ARG A 146 5.86 -21.63 26.98
CA ARG A 146 7.20 -21.45 27.55
C ARG A 146 7.74 -20.10 27.09
N LEU A 147 8.24 -19.32 28.04
CA LEU A 147 8.94 -18.08 27.75
C LEU A 147 10.45 -18.34 27.89
N THR A 148 11.17 -18.23 26.78
CA THR A 148 12.62 -18.38 26.76
C THR A 148 13.27 -17.01 26.62
N MET A 149 14.07 -16.61 27.61
CA MET A 149 14.89 -15.41 27.57
C MET A 149 16.36 -15.82 27.40
N ILE A 150 16.98 -15.33 26.34
CA ILE A 150 18.39 -15.61 26.02
C ILE A 150 19.22 -14.38 26.40
N LEU A 151 20.17 -14.55 27.32
CA LEU A 151 21.15 -13.53 27.69
C LEU A 151 22.57 -14.01 27.31
N PRO A 152 23.54 -13.10 27.12
CA PRO A 152 24.94 -13.49 26.92
C PRO A 152 25.44 -14.30 28.12
N GLY A 153 25.71 -15.59 27.90
CA GLY A 153 26.19 -16.52 28.94
C GLY A 153 25.12 -17.21 29.77
N SER A 154 23.82 -16.98 29.55
CA SER A 154 22.76 -17.73 30.23
C SER A 154 21.47 -17.83 29.43
N THR A 155 20.77 -18.95 29.58
CA THR A 155 19.41 -19.14 29.04
C THR A 155 18.47 -19.38 30.20
N ILE A 156 17.45 -18.54 30.34
CA ILE A 156 16.42 -18.68 31.37
C ILE A 156 15.15 -19.14 30.67
N VAL A 157 14.64 -20.31 31.06
CA VAL A 157 13.37 -20.86 30.58
C VAL A 157 12.37 -20.78 31.72
N SER A 158 11.27 -20.06 31.52
CA SER A 158 10.16 -19.99 32.46
C SER A 158 8.95 -20.74 31.91
N GLU A 159 8.43 -21.66 32.71
CA GLU A 159 7.20 -22.40 32.41
C GLU A 159 6.04 -21.76 33.17
N LEU A 160 5.02 -21.29 32.44
CA LEU A 160 3.79 -20.82 33.07
C LEU A 160 2.87 -22.01 33.35
N ALA A 161 2.29 -22.04 34.55
CA ALA A 161 1.31 -23.05 34.92
C ALA A 161 0.08 -23.00 33.97
N PRO A 162 -0.44 -24.15 33.54
CA PRO A 162 -1.55 -24.19 32.61
C PRO A 162 -2.83 -23.67 33.27
N THR A 163 -3.37 -22.57 32.73
CA THR A 163 -4.70 -22.11 33.11
C THR A 163 -5.71 -22.81 32.21
N ALA A 164 -6.52 -23.71 32.77
CA ALA A 164 -7.61 -24.35 32.05
C ALA A 164 -8.64 -23.29 31.64
N LYS A 165 -8.53 -22.78 30.41
CA LYS A 165 -9.52 -21.86 29.83
C LYS A 165 -10.66 -22.69 29.27
N VAL A 166 -11.71 -22.87 30.06
CA VAL A 166 -13.01 -23.35 29.56
C VAL A 166 -13.45 -22.35 28.49
N ALA A 167 -13.53 -22.79 27.23
CA ALA A 167 -14.03 -21.99 26.13
C ALA A 167 -15.54 -21.77 26.30
N ALA A 168 -15.92 -20.76 27.08
CA ALA A 168 -17.26 -20.22 27.03
C ALA A 168 -17.43 -19.48 25.69
N ALA A 169 -18.28 -20.00 24.82
CA ALA A 169 -18.68 -19.32 23.60
C ALA A 169 -19.26 -17.94 23.96
N THR A 170 -18.54 -16.87 23.63
CA THR A 170 -19.05 -15.51 23.80
C THR A 170 -19.90 -15.15 22.58
N THR A 171 -21.21 -15.32 22.68
CA THR A 171 -22.17 -14.63 21.82
C THR A 171 -22.11 -13.13 22.13
N ILE A 172 -21.62 -12.34 21.17
CA ILE A 172 -21.64 -10.88 21.25
C ILE A 172 -23.09 -10.43 21.04
N SER A 173 -23.77 -10.07 22.13
CA SER A 173 -25.09 -9.45 22.10
C SER A 173 -24.91 -7.94 21.88
N ALA A 174 -25.46 -7.40 20.80
CA ALA A 174 -25.50 -5.97 20.54
C ALA A 174 -26.58 -5.33 21.43
N GLY A 175 -26.18 -4.34 22.24
CA GLY A 175 -27.11 -3.56 23.06
C GLY A 175 -28.07 -2.71 22.22
N PRO A 176 -29.29 -2.41 22.72
CA PRO A 176 -30.29 -1.64 21.97
C PRO A 176 -29.82 -0.21 21.68
N LEU A 177 -30.11 0.28 20.47
CA LEU A 177 -29.83 1.65 20.04
C LEU A 177 -30.60 2.66 20.93
N PRO A 178 -29.94 3.73 21.41
CA PRO A 178 -30.64 4.84 22.06
C PRO A 178 -31.46 5.62 21.03
N ALA A 179 -32.74 5.83 21.36
CA ALA A 179 -33.67 6.61 20.56
C ALA A 179 -33.25 8.09 20.53
N SER A 180 -33.37 8.66 19.32
CA SER A 180 -33.19 10.07 18.97
C SER A 180 -33.88 11.02 19.96
N GLY A 181 -33.14 12.03 20.42
CA GLY A 181 -33.66 13.12 21.24
C GLY A 181 -32.76 14.35 21.22
N GLY A 182 -33.04 15.26 20.28
CA GLY A 182 -33.02 16.72 20.47
C GLY A 182 -31.77 17.44 20.98
N GLY A 183 -31.20 18.28 20.10
CA GLY A 183 -30.88 19.68 20.40
C GLY A 183 -29.73 19.97 21.38
N GLY A 184 -28.62 20.49 20.86
CA GLY A 184 -27.61 21.13 21.69
C GLY A 184 -26.38 21.58 20.92
N ALA A 185 -26.33 22.87 20.60
CA ALA A 185 -25.11 23.55 20.22
C ALA A 185 -24.09 23.47 21.37
N GLY A 186 -22.85 23.06 21.08
CA GLY A 186 -21.80 22.94 22.07
C GLY A 186 -20.42 22.77 21.43
N LEU A 187 -19.61 23.81 21.56
CA LEU A 187 -18.23 23.94 21.10
C LEU A 187 -17.26 23.09 21.94
N ASN A 188 -16.12 22.77 21.32
CA ASN A 188 -14.79 22.47 21.89
C ASN A 188 -14.55 21.09 22.54
N HIS A 189 -13.58 20.33 21.98
CA HIS A 189 -12.31 19.84 22.61
C HIS A 189 -11.72 18.69 21.75
N VAL A 190 -10.82 18.92 20.79
CA VAL A 190 -9.33 18.86 20.80
C VAL A 190 -8.68 17.56 21.32
N HIS A 191 -7.77 17.02 20.47
CA HIS A 191 -6.63 16.08 20.64
C HIS A 191 -6.83 14.59 20.31
N SER A 192 -6.35 14.16 19.12
CA SER A 192 -5.04 13.47 19.03
C SER A 192 -4.60 13.20 17.58
N PRO A 193 -3.28 13.17 17.33
CA PRO A 193 -2.69 13.29 16.00
C PRO A 193 -2.31 11.94 15.40
N SER A 194 -2.53 11.74 14.11
CA SER A 194 -1.80 10.75 13.33
C SER A 194 -1.22 11.44 12.11
N GLY A 195 0.05 11.83 12.26
CA GLY A 195 0.85 12.47 11.23
C GLY A 195 1.33 11.43 10.22
N ALA A 196 0.67 11.40 9.07
CA ALA A 196 1.29 10.90 7.85
C ALA A 196 1.77 12.13 7.07
N ASN A 197 3.05 12.46 7.19
CA ASN A 197 3.70 13.58 6.48
C ASN A 197 3.66 13.35 4.95
N PRO A 198 2.89 14.12 4.16
CA PRO A 198 3.03 14.11 2.69
C PRO A 198 4.20 15.00 2.21
N GLY A 199 4.99 15.59 3.12
CA GLY A 199 5.93 16.67 2.84
C GLY A 199 7.28 16.30 2.21
N LYS A 200 7.58 15.01 1.90
CA LYS A 200 8.92 14.65 1.38
C LYS A 200 9.13 14.89 -0.11
N VAL A 201 8.08 15.13 -0.89
CA VAL A 201 8.24 15.42 -2.34
C VAL A 201 8.63 16.89 -2.59
N GLN A 202 8.29 17.82 -1.70
CA GLN A 202 8.67 19.24 -1.85
C GLN A 202 10.14 19.54 -1.48
N ARG A 203 10.82 18.64 -0.75
CA ARG A 203 12.24 18.83 -0.35
C ARG A 203 13.24 18.56 -1.48
N ALA A 204 12.87 17.84 -2.53
CA ALA A 204 13.75 17.61 -3.68
C ALA A 204 13.87 18.84 -4.59
N ARG A 205 12.80 19.66 -4.74
CA ARG A 205 12.82 20.87 -5.59
C ARG A 205 13.84 21.91 -5.14
N HIS A 206 14.08 22.04 -3.84
CA HIS A 206 15.00 23.05 -3.31
C HIS A 206 16.47 22.72 -3.58
N ARG A 207 16.87 21.44 -3.65
CA ARG A 207 18.27 21.05 -3.89
C ARG A 207 18.70 21.23 -5.35
N LEU A 208 17.76 21.16 -6.29
CA LEU A 208 18.07 21.28 -7.71
C LEU A 208 18.47 22.73 -8.07
N VAL A 209 17.89 23.73 -7.41
CA VAL A 209 18.28 25.14 -7.57
C VAL A 209 19.74 25.36 -7.12
N PHE A 210 20.15 24.74 -6.01
CA PHE A 210 21.53 24.88 -5.50
C PHE A 210 22.58 24.17 -6.34
N LEU A 211 22.23 23.13 -7.12
CA LEU A 211 23.17 22.50 -8.06
C LEU A 211 23.22 23.23 -9.41
N VAL A 212 22.06 23.64 -9.93
CA VAL A 212 21.98 24.24 -11.27
C VAL A 212 22.50 25.67 -11.27
N TRP A 213 22.30 26.43 -10.20
CA TRP A 213 22.66 27.86 -10.18
C TRP A 213 24.18 28.13 -10.21
N PRO A 214 25.04 27.45 -9.42
CA PRO A 214 26.50 27.63 -9.54
C PRO A 214 27.05 27.16 -10.88
N ALA A 215 26.49 26.08 -11.45
CA ALA A 215 26.90 25.58 -12.77
C ALA A 215 26.61 26.61 -13.87
N LEU A 216 25.46 27.30 -13.80
CA LEU A 216 25.07 28.31 -14.78
C LEU A 216 25.95 29.57 -14.70
N ILE A 217 26.32 30.00 -13.48
CA ILE A 217 27.28 31.11 -13.27
C ILE A 217 28.68 30.73 -13.79
N GLY A 218 29.14 29.51 -13.51
CA GLY A 218 30.44 29.03 -13.96
C GLY A 218 30.56 28.98 -15.49
N ILE A 219 29.51 28.51 -16.17
CA ILE A 219 29.47 28.50 -17.65
C ILE A 219 29.43 29.92 -18.21
N SER A 220 28.71 30.85 -17.57
CA SER A 220 28.66 32.26 -18.00
C SER A 220 29.98 33.00 -17.85
N MET A 221 30.84 32.60 -16.91
CA MET A 221 32.17 33.20 -16.72
C MET A 221 33.23 32.63 -17.66
N ALA A 222 33.05 31.40 -18.13
CA ALA A 222 34.00 30.70 -19.00
C ALA A 222 33.83 31.03 -20.50
N LEU A 223 32.79 31.77 -20.86
CA LEU A 223 32.35 32.06 -22.23
C LEU A 223 32.51 33.55 -22.53
#